data_AF-A0A151QSW9-F1
#
_entry.id   AF-A0A151QSW9-F1
#
_cell.length_a   1.000
_cell.length_b   1.000
_cell.length_c   1.000
_cell.angle_alpha   90.00
_cell.angle_beta   90.00
_cell.angle_gamma   90.00
#
_symmetry.space_group_name_H-M   'P 1'
#
loop_
_entity.id
_entity.type
_entity.pdbx_description
1 polymer ?
#
loop_
_entity_poly.entity_id
_entity_poly.type
_entity_poly.pdbx_seq_one_letter_code
_entity_poly.pdbx_strand_id
1 'polypeptide(L)'
;MQFDYSVQTVPAFDGENYHLWAVRMEAFLDANDLWKVAEEDYEVGQLLENPTLNQIKYHKERKQQKSKAKSCLFFVVSQSIFTRIVTLKSAQAIWDFL
;
A
#
# COMPACT_ATOMS: atom_id res chain seq x y z
N MET A 1 5.06 24.09 18.76
CA MET A 1 5.45 22.69 19.02
C MET A 1 5.80 22.11 17.67
N GLN A 2 7.09 21.97 17.38
CA GLN A 2 7.57 21.54 16.08
C GLN A 2 7.51 20.01 16.06
N PHE A 3 6.57 19.44 15.30
CA PHE A 3 6.55 18.00 15.06
C PHE A 3 7.66 17.70 14.08
N ASP A 4 8.78 17.20 14.61
CA ASP A 4 9.83 16.60 13.82
C ASP A 4 9.27 15.28 13.26
N TYR A 5 8.68 15.33 12.06
CA TYR A 5 8.24 14.15 11.32
C TYR A 5 9.47 13.40 10.83
N SER A 6 10.27 12.88 11.76
CA SER A 6 11.09 11.71 11.47
C SER A 6 10.15 10.67 10.86
N VAL A 7 10.45 10.22 9.64
CA VAL A 7 9.68 9.20 8.93
C VAL A 7 9.45 8.07 9.93
N GLN A 8 8.22 7.94 10.42
CA GLN A 8 7.87 6.91 11.38
C GLN A 8 7.93 5.61 10.61
N THR A 9 9.08 4.94 10.68
CA THR A 9 9.29 3.68 9.98
C THR A 9 8.40 2.65 10.67
N VAL A 10 7.44 2.11 9.93
CA VAL A 10 6.67 0.96 10.41
C VAL A 10 7.66 -0.18 10.63
N PRO A 11 7.74 -0.76 11.84
CA PRO A 11 8.63 -1.88 12.08
C PRO A 11 8.27 -3.05 11.15
N ALA A 12 9.28 -3.77 10.69
CA ALA A 12 9.05 -4.95 9.86
C ALA A 12 8.26 -6.02 10.63
N PHE A 13 7.25 -6.59 10.00
CA PHE A 13 6.47 -7.70 10.53
C PHE A 13 7.20 -9.02 10.30
N ASP A 14 7.43 -9.76 11.38
CA ASP A 14 8.07 -11.06 11.38
C ASP A 14 7.10 -12.22 11.63
N GLY A 15 5.82 -11.92 11.86
CA GLY A 15 4.78 -12.90 12.19
C GLY A 15 4.27 -12.77 13.63
N GLU A 16 4.92 -11.95 14.46
CA GLU A 16 4.52 -11.72 15.84
C GLU A 16 3.79 -10.38 16.03
N ASN A 17 2.96 -10.30 17.08
CA ASN A 17 2.26 -9.07 17.47
C ASN A 17 1.45 -8.39 16.34
N TYR A 18 0.82 -9.19 15.49
CA TYR A 18 0.05 -8.72 14.32
C TYR A 18 -0.86 -7.54 14.64
N HIS A 19 -1.65 -7.60 15.72
CA HIS A 19 -2.56 -6.53 16.12
C HIS A 19 -1.87 -5.15 16.25
N LEU A 20 -0.67 -5.11 16.84
CA LEU A 20 0.07 -3.85 17.02
C LEU A 20 0.70 -3.39 15.71
N TRP A 21 1.21 -4.33 14.91
CA TRP A 21 1.77 -4.03 13.60
C TRP A 21 0.69 -3.51 12.64
N ALA A 22 -0.46 -4.17 12.58
CA ALA A 22 -1.57 -3.83 11.71
C ALA A 22 -2.06 -2.41 11.98
N VAL A 23 -2.29 -2.04 13.24
CA VAL A 23 -2.69 -0.66 13.62
C VAL A 23 -1.66 0.38 13.16
N ARG A 24 -0.36 0.09 13.27
CA ARG A 24 0.70 1.01 12.81
C ARG A 24 0.76 1.10 11.29
N MET A 25 0.61 -0.03 10.61
CA MET A 25 0.67 -0.08 9.16
C MET A 25 -0.56 0.55 8.51
N GLU A 26 -1.76 0.35 9.07
CA GLU A 26 -2.99 1.03 8.67
C GLU A 26 -2.83 2.55 8.79
N ALA A 27 -2.40 3.05 9.96
CA ALA A 27 -2.17 4.48 10.17
C ALA A 27 -1.11 5.05 9.19
N PHE A 28 -0.06 4.29 8.88
CA PHE A 28 0.94 4.69 7.90
C PHE A 28 0.35 4.76 6.48
N LEU A 29 -0.43 3.75 6.07
CA LEU A 29 -1.07 3.73 4.76
C LEU A 29 -2.11 4.85 4.62
N ASP A 30 -2.90 5.11 5.65
CA ASP A 30 -3.90 6.18 5.67
C ASP A 30 -3.24 7.57 5.54
N ALA A 31 -2.17 7.82 6.30
CA ALA A 31 -1.39 9.06 6.20
C ALA A 31 -0.73 9.29 4.83
N ASN A 32 -0.67 8.26 3.97
CA ASN A 32 -0.11 8.31 2.63
C ASN A 32 -1.17 8.16 1.51
N ASP A 33 -2.46 8.21 1.85
CA ASP A 33 -3.59 7.99 0.92
C ASP A 33 -3.57 6.61 0.23
N LEU A 34 -3.05 5.59 0.93
CA LEU A 34 -2.87 4.23 0.41
C LEU A 34 -3.82 3.21 1.06
N TRP A 35 -4.46 3.53 2.19
CA TRP A 35 -5.29 2.55 2.92
C TRP A 35 -6.37 1.92 2.06
N LYS A 36 -7.16 2.73 1.34
CA LYS A 36 -8.21 2.23 0.42
C LYS A 36 -7.70 1.24 -0.64
N VAL A 37 -6.42 1.31 -0.99
CA VAL A 37 -5.79 0.41 -1.97
C VAL A 37 -5.39 -0.93 -1.36
N ALA A 38 -5.07 -0.93 -0.06
CA ALA A 38 -4.80 -2.13 0.71
C ALA A 38 -6.11 -2.79 1.20
N GLU A 39 -7.16 -2.01 1.43
CA GLU A 39 -8.48 -2.52 1.78
C GLU A 39 -9.22 -3.12 0.57
N GLU A 40 -9.13 -2.46 -0.60
CA GLU A 40 -9.87 -2.86 -1.79
C GLU A 40 -8.96 -2.89 -3.03
N ASP A 41 -8.96 -4.02 -3.74
CA ASP A 41 -8.32 -4.13 -5.06
C ASP A 41 -9.20 -3.55 -6.17
N TYR A 42 -9.39 -2.23 -6.18
CA TYR A 42 -10.18 -1.57 -7.21
C TYR A 42 -9.52 -1.70 -8.60
N GLU A 43 -10.33 -1.93 -9.62
CA GLU A 43 -9.83 -1.93 -11.00
C GLU A 43 -9.52 -0.50 -11.47
N VAL A 44 -8.39 -0.33 -12.16
CA VAL A 44 -8.10 0.90 -12.90
C VAL A 44 -8.48 0.65 -14.34
N GLY A 45 -9.70 1.10 -14.70
CA GLY A 45 -10.22 0.98 -16.05
C GLY A 45 -9.30 1.61 -17.10
N GLN A 46 -9.47 1.18 -18.35
CA GLN A 46 -8.73 1.76 -19.47
C GLN A 46 -9.11 3.23 -19.66
N LEU A 47 -8.16 4.04 -20.14
CA LEU A 47 -8.48 5.40 -20.58
C LEU A 47 -9.40 5.33 -21.80
N LEU A 48 -10.32 6.28 -21.90
CA LEU A 48 -11.14 6.48 -23.10
C LEU A 48 -10.25 6.85 -24.30
N GLU A 49 -10.80 6.72 -25.52
CA GLU A 49 -10.08 6.99 -26.77
C GLU A 49 -9.59 8.45 -26.89
N ASN A 50 -10.36 9.40 -26.33
CA ASN A 50 -10.01 10.83 -26.28
C ASN A 50 -10.10 11.36 -24.84
N PRO A 51 -9.13 11.03 -23.97
CA PRO A 51 -9.20 11.39 -22.56
C PRO A 51 -8.77 12.85 -22.34
N THR A 52 -9.39 13.51 -21.37
CA THR A 52 -8.94 14.84 -20.92
C THR A 52 -7.64 14.73 -20.11
N LEU A 53 -6.88 15.83 -19.99
CA LEU A 53 -5.68 15.86 -19.15
C LEU A 53 -5.96 15.44 -17.69
N ASN A 54 -7.13 15.81 -17.17
CA ASN A 54 -7.57 15.43 -15.81
C ASN A 54 -7.77 13.92 -15.70
N GLN A 55 -8.38 13.27 -16.70
CA GLN A 55 -8.55 11.81 -16.73
C GLN A 55 -7.22 11.07 -16.82
N ILE A 56 -6.29 11.56 -17.65
CA ILE A 56 -4.94 11.00 -17.76
C ILE A 56 -4.20 11.09 -16.42
N LYS A 57 -4.25 12.27 -15.77
CA LYS A 57 -3.59 12.50 -14.48
C LYS A 57 -4.17 11.58 -13.41
N TYR A 58 -5.50 11.54 -13.27
CA TYR A 58 -6.18 10.69 -12.31
C TYR A 58 -5.86 9.20 -12.52
N HIS A 59 -5.92 8.71 -13.75
CA HIS A 59 -5.58 7.32 -14.06
C HIS A 59 -4.12 6.97 -13.70
N LYS A 60 -3.17 7.87 -13.97
CA LYS A 60 -1.76 7.71 -13.57
C LYS A 60 -1.61 7.65 -12.05
N GLU A 61 -2.26 8.57 -11.32
CA GLU A 61 -2.24 8.61 -9.86
C GLU A 61 -2.79 7.32 -9.25
N ARG A 62 -3.93 6.82 -9.76
CA ARG A 62 -4.53 5.56 -9.28
C ARG A 62 -3.64 4.35 -9.52
N LYS A 63 -2.97 4.25 -10.68
CA LYS A 63 -1.98 3.19 -10.93
C LYS A 63 -0.77 3.30 -10.01
N GLN A 64 -0.29 4.53 -9.79
CA GLN A 64 0.84 4.78 -8.92
C GLN A 64 0.54 4.42 -7.46
N GLN A 65 -0.67 4.71 -6.97
CA GLN A 65 -1.14 4.33 -5.64
C GLN A 65 -1.13 2.81 -5.46
N LYS A 66 -1.61 2.02 -6.44
CA LYS A 66 -1.55 0.54 -6.41
C LYS A 66 -0.13 0.02 -6.27
N SER A 67 0.80 0.55 -7.07
CA SER A 67 2.21 0.16 -6.98
C SER A 67 2.84 0.57 -5.64
N LYS A 68 2.54 1.78 -5.14
CA LYS A 68 3.05 2.28 -3.85
C LYS A 68 2.58 1.43 -2.68
N ALA A 69 1.28 1.18 -2.56
CA ALA A 69 0.73 0.37 -1.47
C ALA A 69 1.37 -1.03 -1.43
N LYS A 70 1.50 -1.67 -2.60
CA LYS A 70 2.17 -2.96 -2.73
C LYS A 70 3.64 -2.91 -2.30
N SER A 71 4.40 -1.92 -2.78
CA SER A 71 5.81 -1.74 -2.39
C SER A 71 5.97 -1.45 -0.90
N CYS A 72 5.07 -0.67 -0.30
CA CYS A 72 5.06 -0.41 1.13
C CYS A 72 4.93 -1.73 1.91
N LEU A 73 3.93 -2.56 1.59
CA LEU A 73 3.70 -3.85 2.25
C LEU A 73 4.89 -4.81 2.11
N PHE A 74 5.53 -4.85 0.95
CA PHE A 74 6.75 -5.64 0.77
C PHE A 74 7.94 -5.15 1.60
N PHE A 75 8.04 -3.85 1.88
CA PHE A 75 9.15 -3.28 2.63
C PHE A 75 9.02 -3.48 4.15
N VAL A 76 7.79 -3.67 4.64
CA VAL A 76 7.48 -3.75 6.07
C VAL A 76 7.26 -5.19 6.54
N VAL A 77 7.80 -6.18 5.83
CA VAL A 77 7.76 -7.59 6.25
C VAL A 77 9.17 -8.17 6.29
N SER A 78 9.36 -9.19 7.11
CA SER A 78 10.58 -9.98 7.17
C SER A 78 10.81 -10.76 5.86
N GLN A 79 12.05 -11.19 5.64
CA GLN A 79 12.41 -11.97 4.44
C GLN A 79 11.61 -13.27 4.31
N SER A 80 11.30 -13.95 5.43
CA SER A 80 10.55 -15.20 5.44
C SER A 80 9.09 -15.01 5.04
N ILE A 81 8.49 -13.87 5.39
CA ILE A 81 7.13 -13.51 4.98
C ILE A 81 7.14 -13.03 3.52
N PHE A 82 8.12 -12.20 3.15
CA PHE A 82 8.27 -11.70 1.79
C PHE A 82 8.25 -12.82 0.74
N THR A 83 9.00 -13.90 0.95
CA THR A 83 9.03 -15.04 0.02
C THR A 83 7.67 -15.74 -0.14
N ARG A 84 6.78 -15.64 0.86
CA ARG A 84 5.42 -16.20 0.81
C ARG A 84 4.46 -15.28 0.05
N ILE A 85 4.62 -13.97 0.15
CA ILE A 85 3.69 -12.98 -0.44
C ILE A 85 4.13 -12.44 -1.81
N VAL A 86 5.38 -12.65 -2.24
CA VAL A 86 5.94 -12.03 -3.45
C VAL A 86 5.17 -12.38 -4.75
N THR A 87 4.46 -13.51 -4.77
CA THR A 87 3.66 -13.94 -5.92
C THR A 87 2.32 -13.24 -6.02
N LEU A 88 1.83 -12.66 -4.92
CA LEU A 88 0.54 -11.96 -4.83
C LEU A 88 0.56 -10.67 -5.66
N LYS A 89 -0.56 -10.38 -6.31
CA LYS A 89 -0.61 -9.37 -7.37
C LYS A 89 -1.05 -8.00 -6.87
N SER A 90 -1.94 -7.91 -5.90
CA SER A 90 -2.47 -6.67 -5.34
C SER A 90 -2.00 -6.40 -3.91
N ALA A 91 -2.09 -5.14 -3.50
CA ALA A 91 -1.82 -4.74 -2.11
C ALA A 91 -2.84 -5.37 -1.16
N GLN A 92 -4.11 -5.45 -1.57
CA GLN A 92 -5.16 -6.15 -0.82
C GLN A 92 -4.84 -7.62 -0.59
N ALA A 93 -4.51 -8.38 -1.64
CA ALA A 93 -4.20 -9.80 -1.46
C ALA A 93 -3.01 -10.02 -0.51
N ILE A 94 -2.04 -9.10 -0.51
CA ILE A 94 -0.94 -9.11 0.44
C ILE A 94 -1.44 -8.81 1.84
N TRP A 95 -2.22 -7.74 2.03
CA TRP A 95 -2.79 -7.36 3.32
C TRP A 95 -3.62 -8.49 3.94
N ASP A 96 -4.49 -9.14 3.16
CA ASP A 96 -5.33 -10.25 3.60
C ASP A 96 -4.54 -11.52 3.98
N PHE A 97 -3.34 -11.68 3.42
CA PHE A 97 -2.46 -12.80 3.76
C PHE A 97 -1.70 -12.58 5.07
N LEU A 98 -1.32 -11.33 5.35
CA LEU A 98 -0.53 -10.93 6.51
C LEU A 98 -1.36 -11.01 7.79
#